data_AF-A0A8C8SZ33-F1
#
_entry.id   AF-A0A8C8SZ33-F1
#
_cell.length_a   1.000
_cell.length_b   1.000
_cell.length_c   1.000
_cell.angle_alpha   90.00
_cell.angle_beta   90.00
_cell.angle_gamma   90.00
#
_symmetry.space_group_name_H-M   'P 1'
#
loop_
_entity.id
_entity.type
_entity.pdbx_description
1 polymer ?
#
loop_
_entity_poly.entity_id
_entity_poly.type
_entity_poly.pdbx_seq_one_letter_code
_entity_poly.pdbx_strand_id
1 'polypeptide(L)'
;MAEGGAADLDTQLSDIRMLLKTQLLKGYIWYLVDSHWFKQRKKYVGFDSWDKCQMGDQNVYPGPIDTSGLLKDGNAQSLKEHLIDELNYILLPTEGWNKLVSWYTLMEGQEAIARRCNWGEQENKLHLSGVLPTSEK
;
A
#
# COMPACT_ATOMS: atom_id res chain seq x y z
N MET A 1 -2.82 -30.21 0.96
CA MET A 1 -4.05 -29.45 1.25
C MET A 1 -3.77 -28.03 0.79
N ALA A 2 -4.28 -27.67 -0.38
CA ALA A 2 -3.96 -26.40 -1.05
C ALA A 2 -5.20 -25.50 -0.92
N GLU A 3 -5.33 -24.84 0.23
CA GLU A 3 -6.20 -23.68 0.36
C GLU A 3 -5.30 -22.46 0.28
N GLY A 4 -4.89 -22.13 -0.96
CA GLY A 4 -4.17 -20.89 -1.28
C GLY A 4 -5.11 -19.68 -1.23
N GLY A 5 -5.92 -19.58 -0.17
CA GLY A 5 -6.77 -18.42 0.09
C GLY A 5 -6.01 -17.35 0.86
N ALA A 6 -6.39 -16.08 0.67
CA ALA A 6 -5.88 -14.99 1.48
C ALA A 6 -6.01 -15.32 2.97
N ALA A 7 -5.05 -14.86 3.80
CA ALA A 7 -5.06 -15.11 5.24
C ALA A 7 -6.38 -14.65 5.90
N ASP A 8 -6.72 -15.17 7.08
CA ASP A 8 -7.91 -14.74 7.82
C ASP A 8 -7.93 -13.22 8.03
N LEU A 9 -9.12 -12.61 8.02
CA LEU A 9 -9.27 -11.15 8.12
C LEU A 9 -8.61 -10.56 9.36
N ASP A 10 -8.63 -11.29 10.48
CA ASP A 10 -7.95 -10.90 11.73
C ASP A 10 -6.42 -10.90 11.58
N THR A 11 -5.86 -11.92 10.92
CA THR A 11 -4.43 -11.99 10.62
C THR A 11 -4.03 -10.87 9.68
N GLN A 12 -4.79 -10.66 8.60
CA GLN A 12 -4.55 -9.57 7.67
C GLN A 12 -4.60 -8.19 8.34
N LEU A 13 -5.51 -8.01 9.29
CA LEU A 13 -5.63 -6.80 10.08
C LEU A 13 -4.39 -6.61 10.98
N SER A 14 -4.04 -7.65 11.75
CA SER A 14 -2.94 -7.62 12.71
C SER A 14 -1.57 -7.41 12.05
N ASP A 15 -1.26 -8.16 10.99
CA ASP A 15 -0.01 -8.03 10.24
C ASP A 15 0.15 -6.63 9.66
N ILE A 16 -0.84 -6.13 8.92
CA ILE A 16 -0.75 -4.81 8.29
C ILE A 16 -0.69 -3.71 9.35
N ARG A 17 -1.42 -3.85 10.45
CA ARG A 17 -1.38 -2.88 11.57
C ARG A 17 -0.01 -2.83 12.22
N MET A 18 0.67 -3.96 12.38
CA MET A 18 2.04 -4.02 12.88
C MET A 18 3.00 -3.38 11.88
N LEU A 19 2.84 -3.68 10.59
CA LEU A 19 3.71 -3.17 9.53
C LEU A 19 3.58 -1.66 9.32
N LEU A 20 2.38 -1.09 9.48
CA LEU A 20 2.15 0.36 9.46
C LEU A 20 2.81 1.09 10.64
N LYS A 21 3.06 0.41 11.77
CA LYS A 21 3.79 0.97 12.91
C LYS A 21 5.31 0.93 12.73
N THR A 22 5.79 0.30 11.66
CA THR A 22 7.23 0.21 11.37
C THR A 22 7.75 1.62 11.10
N GLN A 23 8.85 1.99 11.76
CA GLN A 23 9.48 3.28 11.54
C GLN A 23 9.99 3.37 10.10
N LEU A 24 9.80 4.54 9.48
CA LEU A 24 10.35 4.87 8.17
C LEU A 24 11.88 4.94 8.26
N LEU A 25 12.54 3.83 7.97
CA LEU A 25 14.00 3.74 7.98
C LEU A 25 14.58 4.29 6.67
N LYS A 26 15.53 5.22 6.81
CA LYS A 26 16.28 5.79 5.69
C LYS A 26 16.98 4.68 4.90
N GLY A 27 16.89 4.76 3.58
CA GLY A 27 17.52 3.80 2.65
C GLY A 27 16.69 2.54 2.37
N TYR A 28 15.61 2.31 3.10
CA TYR A 28 14.69 1.21 2.83
C TYR A 28 13.68 1.56 1.73
N ILE A 29 13.16 0.52 1.07
CA ILE A 29 12.15 0.63 0.04
C ILE A 29 10.76 0.50 0.66
N TRP A 30 9.92 1.47 0.35
CA TRP A 30 8.54 1.55 0.76
C TRP A 30 7.65 1.56 -0.49
N TYR A 31 6.48 0.97 -0.37
CA TYR A 31 5.52 0.85 -1.45
C TYR A 31 4.34 1.76 -1.17
N LEU A 32 3.88 2.46 -2.20
CA LEU A 32 2.72 3.32 -2.09
C LEU A 32 1.46 2.51 -2.38
N VAL A 33 0.48 2.64 -1.49
CA VAL A 33 -0.86 2.10 -1.67
C VAL A 33 -1.84 3.26 -1.70
N ASP A 34 -2.78 3.25 -2.63
CA ASP A 34 -3.82 4.28 -2.70
C ASP A 34 -4.68 4.29 -1.42
N SER A 35 -4.96 5.49 -0.89
CA SER A 35 -5.71 5.64 0.35
C SER A 35 -7.19 5.27 0.19
N HIS A 36 -7.79 5.44 -0.98
CA HIS A 36 -9.17 5.01 -1.24
C HIS A 36 -9.26 3.50 -1.23
N TRP A 37 -8.36 2.81 -1.94
CA TRP A 37 -8.29 1.35 -1.90
C TRP A 37 -8.06 0.86 -0.47
N PHE A 38 -7.11 1.49 0.26
CA PHE A 38 -6.80 1.09 1.63
C PHE A 38 -7.98 1.35 2.59
N LYS A 39 -8.71 2.46 2.46
CA LYS A 39 -9.92 2.75 3.23
C LYS A 39 -11.03 1.72 2.95
N GLN A 40 -11.18 1.31 1.70
CA GLN A 40 -12.14 0.27 1.32
C GLN A 40 -11.77 -1.07 1.97
N ARG A 41 -10.50 -1.47 1.88
CA ARG A 41 -9.97 -2.65 2.57
C ARG A 41 -10.24 -2.59 4.08
N LYS A 42 -10.00 -1.44 4.71
CA LYS A 42 -10.24 -1.27 6.15
C LYS A 42 -11.68 -1.60 6.55
N LYS A 43 -12.68 -1.26 5.73
CA LYS A 43 -14.07 -1.65 5.94
C LYS A 43 -14.25 -3.17 5.83
N TYR A 44 -13.68 -3.76 4.77
CA TYR A 44 -13.75 -5.21 4.53
C TYR A 44 -13.14 -6.05 5.66
N VAL A 45 -11.99 -5.64 6.22
CA VAL A 45 -11.33 -6.36 7.33
C VAL A 45 -11.81 -5.92 8.72
N GLY A 46 -12.75 -4.97 8.82
CA GLY A 46 -13.23 -4.45 10.11
C GLY A 46 -12.17 -3.69 10.92
N PHE A 47 -11.26 -2.98 10.25
CA PHE A 47 -10.13 -2.26 10.86
C PHE A 47 -10.59 -1.20 11.88
N ASP A 48 -11.65 -0.47 11.54
CA ASP A 48 -12.34 0.44 12.45
C ASP A 48 -13.44 -0.36 13.15
N SER A 49 -13.22 -0.71 14.43
CA SER A 49 -14.00 -1.70 15.18
C SER A 49 -15.50 -1.37 15.40
N TRP A 50 -16.00 -0.25 14.88
CA TRP A 50 -17.39 0.18 15.05
C TRP A 50 -18.34 -0.35 13.96
N ASP A 51 -17.82 -0.76 12.78
CA ASP A 51 -18.63 -1.25 11.65
C ASP A 51 -18.28 -2.70 11.30
N LYS A 52 -18.42 -3.61 12.27
CA LYS A 52 -18.25 -5.06 12.04
C LYS A 52 -19.34 -5.68 11.16
N CYS A 53 -20.41 -4.93 10.88
CA CYS A 53 -21.54 -5.41 10.09
C CYS A 53 -21.15 -5.72 8.63
N GLN A 54 -20.19 -4.97 8.08
CA GLN A 54 -19.72 -5.14 6.70
C GLN A 54 -18.41 -5.94 6.60
N MET A 55 -17.93 -6.49 7.72
CA MET A 55 -16.70 -7.28 7.73
C MET A 55 -16.89 -8.57 6.92
N GLY A 56 -16.00 -8.81 5.95
CA GLY A 56 -16.10 -9.94 5.03
C GLY A 56 -17.18 -9.81 3.96
N ASP A 57 -17.92 -8.71 3.92
CA ASP A 57 -18.99 -8.50 2.94
C ASP A 57 -18.42 -8.25 1.54
N GLN A 58 -18.93 -9.00 0.55
CA GLN A 58 -18.48 -8.88 -0.84
C GLN A 58 -18.76 -7.49 -1.43
N ASN A 59 -19.80 -6.81 -0.94
CA ASN A 59 -20.17 -5.47 -1.40
C ASN A 59 -19.12 -4.41 -1.01
N VAL A 60 -18.28 -4.69 0.00
CA VAL A 60 -17.18 -3.82 0.39
C VAL A 60 -15.80 -4.39 0.04
N TYR A 61 -15.75 -5.50 -0.70
CA TYR A 61 -14.51 -6.11 -1.14
C TYR A 61 -13.69 -5.10 -1.97
N PRO A 62 -12.44 -4.79 -1.57
CA PRO A 62 -11.67 -3.73 -2.22
C PRO A 62 -11.21 -4.09 -3.63
N GLY A 63 -11.25 -5.37 -4.02
CA GLY A 63 -10.73 -5.83 -5.30
C GLY A 63 -9.20 -5.76 -5.38
N PRO A 64 -8.63 -5.92 -6.59
CA PRO A 64 -7.20 -5.80 -6.80
C PRO A 64 -6.69 -4.42 -6.41
N ILE A 65 -5.44 -4.35 -5.93
CA ILE A 65 -4.82 -3.10 -5.52
C ILE A 65 -4.78 -2.15 -6.71
N ASP A 66 -5.49 -1.03 -6.59
CA ASP A 66 -5.51 0.02 -7.59
C ASP A 66 -4.66 1.21 -7.09
N THR A 67 -3.63 1.57 -7.85
CA THR A 67 -2.80 2.76 -7.62
C THR A 67 -2.89 3.77 -8.76
N SER A 68 -3.79 3.55 -9.73
CA SER A 68 -4.00 4.44 -10.87
C SER A 68 -4.35 5.87 -10.42
N GLY A 69 -5.09 6.02 -9.31
CA GLY A 69 -5.42 7.30 -8.71
C GLY A 69 -4.19 8.17 -8.36
N LEU A 70 -3.07 7.53 -8.02
CA LEU A 70 -1.81 8.18 -7.66
C LEU A 70 -0.90 8.48 -8.86
N LEU A 71 -1.14 7.84 -10.00
CA LEU A 71 -0.28 7.89 -11.17
C LEU A 71 -0.71 9.00 -12.13
N LYS A 72 0.25 9.60 -12.84
CA LYS A 72 -0.02 10.55 -13.92
C LYS A 72 -0.55 9.79 -15.14
N ASP A 73 -1.49 10.40 -15.85
CA ASP A 73 -2.07 9.83 -17.06
C ASP A 73 -0.98 9.44 -18.07
N GLY A 74 -1.00 8.18 -18.50
CA GLY A 74 -0.07 7.64 -19.49
C GLY A 74 1.32 7.26 -18.98
N ASN A 75 1.60 7.32 -17.66
CA ASN A 75 2.86 6.81 -17.11
C ASN A 75 2.69 6.07 -15.78
N ALA A 76 2.77 4.74 -15.83
CA ALA A 76 2.59 3.84 -14.68
C ALA A 76 3.65 3.99 -13.57
N GLN A 77 4.73 4.74 -13.81
CA GLN A 77 5.82 4.96 -12.85
C GLN A 77 5.89 6.42 -12.33
N SER A 78 5.10 7.33 -12.90
CA SER A 78 5.10 8.74 -12.49
C SER A 78 3.96 9.02 -11.53
N LEU A 79 4.30 9.44 -10.32
CA LEU A 79 3.33 9.90 -9.34
C LEU A 79 2.82 11.30 -9.69
N LYS A 80 1.54 11.55 -9.39
CA LYS A 80 0.97 12.90 -9.38
C LYS A 80 1.73 13.80 -8.41
N GLU A 81 1.70 15.09 -8.71
CA GLU A 81 2.27 16.10 -7.83
C GLU A 81 1.30 16.37 -6.67
N HIS A 82 1.83 16.88 -5.55
CA HIS A 82 1.06 17.26 -4.36
C HIS A 82 0.35 16.09 -3.64
N LEU A 83 0.83 14.86 -3.80
CA LEU A 83 0.35 13.72 -3.03
C LEU A 83 0.83 13.86 -1.58
N ILE A 84 -0.10 13.73 -0.65
CA ILE A 84 0.14 13.83 0.79
C ILE A 84 0.01 12.43 1.40
N ASP A 85 0.99 12.08 2.23
CA ASP A 85 0.98 10.85 3.03
C ASP A 85 -0.26 10.80 3.93
N GLU A 86 -0.82 9.60 4.13
CA GLU A 86 -2.06 9.32 4.86
C GLU A 86 -3.37 9.88 4.24
N LEU A 87 -3.28 10.94 3.42
CA LEU A 87 -4.42 11.52 2.71
C LEU A 87 -4.64 10.88 1.35
N ASN A 88 -3.60 10.84 0.50
CA ASN A 88 -3.68 10.31 -0.85
C ASN A 88 -3.15 8.88 -0.93
N TYR A 89 -2.06 8.58 -0.23
CA TYR A 89 -1.45 7.24 -0.22
C TYR A 89 -1.04 6.83 1.19
N ILE A 90 -0.81 5.53 1.37
CA ILE A 90 -0.24 4.94 2.58
C ILE A 90 1.10 4.30 2.19
N LEU A 91 2.11 4.42 3.05
CA LEU A 91 3.39 3.74 2.88
C LEU A 91 3.38 2.39 3.60
N LEU A 92 3.79 1.34 2.88
CA LEU A 92 4.04 0.03 3.47
C LEU A 92 5.47 -0.44 3.23
N PRO A 93 6.07 -1.13 4.21
CA PRO A 93 7.34 -1.79 3.97
C PRO A 93 7.15 -2.91 2.95
N THR A 94 8.27 -3.38 2.38
CA THR A 94 8.27 -4.46 1.39
C THR A 94 7.44 -5.68 1.82
N GLU A 95 7.51 -6.05 3.10
CA GLU A 95 6.74 -7.17 3.64
C GLU A 95 5.22 -6.93 3.59
N GLY A 96 4.77 -5.72 3.94
CA GLY A 96 3.35 -5.36 3.90
C GLY A 96 2.79 -5.33 2.49
N TRP A 97 3.57 -4.81 1.55
CA TRP A 97 3.21 -4.81 0.14
C TRP A 97 3.06 -6.23 -0.41
N ASN A 98 4.05 -7.10 -0.18
CA ASN A 98 4.01 -8.49 -0.66
C ASN A 98 2.79 -9.25 -0.10
N LYS A 99 2.46 -9.03 1.18
CA LYS A 99 1.25 -9.59 1.80
C LYS A 99 -0.02 -9.11 1.10
N LEU A 100 -0.17 -7.80 0.88
CA LEU A 100 -1.35 -7.26 0.19
C LEU A 100 -1.49 -7.81 -1.23
N VAL A 101 -0.40 -7.84 -2.01
CA VAL A 101 -0.41 -8.39 -3.37
C VAL A 101 -0.75 -9.88 -3.36
N SER A 102 -0.24 -10.63 -2.37
CA SER A 102 -0.57 -12.05 -2.23
C SER A 102 -2.04 -12.30 -1.87
N TRP A 103 -2.72 -11.35 -1.21
CA TRP A 103 -4.12 -11.50 -0.78
C TRP A 103 -5.11 -10.96 -1.80
N TYR A 104 -4.81 -9.82 -2.42
CA TYR A 104 -5.75 -9.08 -3.26
C TYR A 104 -5.34 -9.03 -4.72
N THR A 105 -4.10 -9.38 -5.05
CA THR A 105 -3.46 -9.14 -6.36
C THR A 105 -3.28 -7.66 -6.68
N LEU A 106 -2.40 -7.36 -7.63
CA LEU A 106 -2.22 -6.01 -8.19
C LEU A 106 -3.11 -5.86 -9.42
N MET A 107 -3.68 -4.69 -9.65
CA MET A 107 -4.47 -4.45 -10.85
C MET A 107 -3.67 -4.74 -12.12
N GLU A 108 -4.28 -5.46 -13.07
CA GLU A 108 -3.63 -5.85 -14.32
C GLU A 108 -3.13 -4.61 -15.07
N GLY A 109 -1.88 -4.66 -15.53
CA GLY A 109 -1.21 -3.54 -16.20
C GLY A 109 -0.62 -2.47 -15.27
N GLN A 110 -0.77 -2.61 -13.95
CA GLN A 110 -0.06 -1.76 -12.98
C GLN A 110 1.20 -2.43 -12.44
N GLU A 111 2.13 -1.60 -11.99
CA GLU A 111 3.38 -2.01 -11.35
C GLU A 111 3.48 -1.48 -9.92
N ALA A 112 4.22 -2.19 -9.07
CA ALA A 112 4.42 -1.77 -7.70
C ALA A 112 5.20 -0.46 -7.61
N ILE A 113 4.63 0.57 -6.98
CA ILE A 113 5.27 1.88 -6.85
C ILE A 113 6.25 1.87 -5.67
N ALA A 114 7.48 1.43 -5.94
CA ALA A 114 8.56 1.40 -4.97
C ALA A 114 9.25 2.78 -4.84
N ARG A 115 9.36 3.29 -3.61
CA ARG A 115 10.08 4.53 -3.28
C ARG A 115 11.10 4.28 -2.18
N ARG A 116 12.32 4.78 -2.40
CA ARG A 116 13.34 4.79 -1.35
C ARG A 116 13.00 5.87 -0.33
N CYS A 117 12.94 5.50 0.94
CA CYS A 117 12.78 6.46 2.01
C CYS A 117 14.08 7.27 2.13
N ASN A 118 14.02 8.54 1.74
CA ASN A 118 15.13 9.46 1.85
C ASN A 118 15.05 10.30 3.12
N TRP A 119 14.40 9.81 4.20
CA TRP A 119 14.27 10.55 5.45
C TRP A 119 15.64 11.05 5.89
N GLY A 120 15.83 12.37 5.78
CA GLY A 120 17.07 13.06 6.08
C GLY A 120 16.94 13.70 7.44
N GLU A 121 18.00 13.63 8.23
CA GLU A 121 18.15 14.21 9.57
C GLU A 121 18.10 15.76 9.59
N GLN A 122 17.43 16.40 8.64
CA GLN A 122 17.27 17.84 8.62
C GLN A 122 15.80 18.12 8.28
N GLU A 123 15.04 18.36 9.35
CA GLU A 123 13.77 19.09 9.37
C GLU A 123 12.60 18.44 8.63
N ASN A 124 11.87 17.59 9.35
CA ASN A 124 10.42 17.36 9.28
C ASN A 124 9.68 17.82 8.00
N LYS A 125 10.08 17.33 6.81
CA LYS A 125 9.43 17.63 5.53
C LYS A 125 9.63 16.47 4.55
N LEU A 126 8.53 15.82 4.16
CA LEU A 126 8.49 14.78 3.14
C LEU A 126 8.87 15.37 1.78
N HIS A 127 10.03 14.98 1.24
CA HIS A 127 10.35 15.17 -0.18
C HIS A 127 10.68 13.81 -0.81
N LEU A 128 9.76 13.29 -1.62
CA LEU A 128 9.93 12.05 -2.37
C LEU A 128 10.65 12.37 -3.69
N SER A 129 11.92 12.00 -3.83
CA SER A 129 12.61 12.04 -5.12
C SER A 129 13.44 10.78 -5.38
N GLY A 130 13.42 10.31 -6.62
CA GLY A 130 14.33 9.32 -7.19
C GLY A 130 13.67 8.00 -7.62
N VAL A 131 13.59 7.77 -8.93
CA VAL A 131 13.44 6.43 -9.54
C VAL A 131 14.80 5.73 -9.49
N LEU A 132 14.84 4.45 -9.10
CA LEU A 132 16.06 3.65 -9.05
C LEU A 132 16.53 3.31 -10.48
N PRO A 133 17.82 3.49 -10.83
CA PRO A 133 18.33 2.98 -12.09
C PRO A 133 18.38 1.44 -12.03
N THR A 134 17.73 0.79 -13.01
CA THR A 134 17.88 -0.65 -13.25
C THR A 134 19.31 -0.92 -13.70
N SER A 135 20.08 -1.62 -12.87
CA SER A 135 21.43 -2.03 -13.21
C SER A 135 21.35 -3.12 -14.29
N GLU A 136 21.72 -2.75 -15.51
CA GLU A 136 22.06 -3.68 -16.58
C GLU A 136 23.32 -4.46 -16.18
N LYS A 137 23.26 -5.79 -16.32
CA LYS A 137 24.41 -6.66 -16.51
C LYS A 137 24.00 -7.91 -17.27
#